data_AF-A0A3D3DXF5-F1
#
_entry.id   AF-A0A3D3DXF5-F1
#
_cell.length_a   1.000
_cell.length_b   1.000
_cell.length_c   1.000
_cell.angle_alpha   90.00
_cell.angle_beta   90.00
_cell.angle_gamma   90.00
#
_symmetry.space_group_name_H-M   'P 1'
#
loop_
_entity.id
_entity.type
_entity.pdbx_description
1 polymer ?
#
loop_
_entity_poly.entity_id
_entity_poly.type
_entity_poly.pdbx_seq_one_letter_code
_entity_poly.pdbx_strand_id
1 'polypeptide(L)'
;KPNSALRKVAKVRLTNGQEVIAYIGGEGHNLQEHSIVLVRGGRVKDLPGVRYHIVRGALDTLGVDKRAQSRSKYGTKRPKK
;
A
#
# COMPACT_ATOMS: atom_id res chain seq x y z
N LYS A 1 -1.32 21.52 -13.37
CA LYS A 1 -1.11 20.58 -12.24
C LYS A 1 0.25 19.93 -12.41
N PRO A 2 1.16 20.03 -11.42
CA PRO A 2 2.56 19.65 -11.61
C PRO A 2 2.81 18.13 -11.71
N ASN A 3 1.97 17.30 -11.07
CA ASN A 3 2.20 15.86 -10.98
C ASN A 3 1.12 15.11 -11.78
N SER A 4 1.56 14.26 -12.72
CA SER A 4 0.72 13.33 -13.48
C SER A 4 1.24 11.90 -13.31
N ALA A 5 0.39 11.02 -12.79
CA ALA A 5 0.68 9.58 -12.66
C ALA A 5 -0.62 8.82 -12.38
N LEU A 6 -0.71 7.56 -12.82
CA LEU A 6 -1.77 6.65 -12.39
C LEU A 6 -1.43 6.09 -11.01
N ARG A 7 -2.03 6.67 -9.97
CA ARG A 7 -1.83 6.24 -8.58
C ARG A 7 -2.76 5.08 -8.24
N LYS A 8 -2.17 4.00 -7.70
CA LYS A 8 -2.91 2.84 -7.21
C LYS A 8 -3.44 3.11 -5.80
N VAL A 9 -4.76 3.09 -5.66
CA VAL A 9 -5.47 3.29 -4.39
C VAL A 9 -6.49 2.19 -4.21
N ALA A 10 -6.82 1.88 -2.96
CA ALA A 10 -7.88 0.94 -2.60
C ALA A 10 -8.84 1.59 -1.61
N LYS A 11 -10.13 1.28 -1.77
CA LYS A 11 -11.15 1.57 -0.76
C LYS A 11 -11.12 0.43 0.26
N VAL A 12 -10.92 0.76 1.52
CA VAL A 12 -10.77 -0.20 2.61
C VAL A 12 -11.84 0.08 3.65
N ARG A 13 -12.56 -0.95 4.08
CA ARG A 13 -13.44 -0.88 5.24
C ARG A 13 -12.64 -1.30 6.47
N LEU A 14 -12.47 -0.38 7.40
CA LEU A 14 -11.79 -0.66 8.67
C LEU A 14 -12.69 -1.48 9.60
N THR A 15 -12.07 -2.13 10.58
CA THR A 15 -12.78 -2.90 11.60
C THR A 15 -13.74 -2.05 12.44
N ASN A 16 -13.48 -0.74 12.54
CA ASN A 16 -14.36 0.23 13.19
C ASN A 16 -15.57 0.66 12.32
N GLY A 17 -15.77 0.04 11.16
CA GLY A 17 -16.88 0.30 10.24
C GLY A 17 -16.67 1.49 9.29
N GLN A 18 -15.61 2.27 9.46
CA GLN A 18 -15.33 3.42 8.58
C GLN A 18 -14.72 2.98 7.25
N GLU A 19 -15.17 3.62 6.18
CA GLU A 19 -14.59 3.45 4.85
C GLU A 19 -13.52 4.50 4.60
N VAL A 20 -12.31 4.06 4.28
CA VAL A 20 -11.18 4.94 4.02
C VAL A 20 -10.53 4.61 2.68
N ILE A 21 -9.97 5.62 2.02
CA ILE A 21 -9.15 5.42 0.82
C ILE A 21 -7.69 5.36 1.25
N ALA A 22 -7.05 4.23 0.94
CA ALA A 22 -5.67 3.98 1.27
C ALA A 22 -4.81 3.85 0.01
N TYR A 23 -3.59 4.39 0.08
CA TYR A 23 -2.61 4.30 -0.99
C TYR A 23 -1.85 2.98 -0.96
N ILE A 24 -1.68 2.36 -2.13
CA ILE A 24 -0.87 1.16 -2.29
C ILE A 24 0.54 1.57 -2.71
N GLY A 25 1.49 1.42 -1.79
CA GLY A 25 2.89 1.78 -2.04
C GLY A 25 3.65 0.70 -2.80
N GLY A 26 4.52 1.13 -3.72
CA GLY A 26 5.46 0.27 -4.45
C GLY A 26 5.06 0.04 -5.90
N GLU A 27 5.85 -0.78 -6.58
CA GLU A 27 5.58 -1.22 -7.95
C GLU A 27 4.82 -2.53 -7.91
N GLY A 28 3.71 -2.61 -8.63
CA GLY A 28 2.82 -3.77 -8.60
C GLY A 28 2.14 -4.01 -7.24
N HIS A 29 1.07 -4.80 -7.26
CA HIS A 29 0.38 -5.31 -6.06
C HIS A 29 -0.45 -6.53 -6.45
N ASN A 30 -0.73 -7.40 -5.47
CA ASN A 30 -1.49 -8.64 -5.64
C ASN A 30 -2.89 -8.57 -5.00
N LEU A 31 -3.36 -7.38 -4.61
CA LEU A 31 -4.63 -7.27 -3.91
C LEU A 31 -5.80 -7.51 -4.85
N GLN A 32 -6.78 -8.25 -4.35
CA GLN A 32 -8.05 -8.51 -4.99
C GLN A 32 -9.18 -7.94 -4.11
N GLU A 33 -10.41 -8.01 -4.61
CA GLU A 33 -11.58 -7.72 -3.77
C GLU A 33 -11.61 -8.66 -2.55
N HIS A 34 -12.11 -8.16 -1.43
CA HIS A 34 -12.18 -8.88 -0.14
C HIS A 34 -10.85 -9.29 0.51
N SER A 35 -9.70 -8.91 -0.04
CA SER A 35 -8.40 -9.13 0.61
C SER A 35 -8.30 -8.35 1.93
N ILE A 36 -7.74 -8.98 2.97
CA ILE A 36 -7.53 -8.37 4.27
C ILE A 36 -6.20 -7.63 4.27
N VAL A 37 -6.23 -6.34 4.62
CA VAL A 37 -5.07 -5.46 4.55
C VAL A 37 -4.82 -4.73 5.86
N LEU A 38 -3.53 -4.51 6.17
CA LEU A 38 -3.14 -3.68 7.29
C LEU A 38 -2.92 -2.24 6.80
N VAL A 39 -3.57 -1.28 7.47
CA VAL A 39 -3.50 0.13 7.12
C VAL A 39 -2.69 0.90 8.16
N ARG A 40 -1.84 1.82 7.71
CA ARG A 40 -1.12 2.79 8.55
C ARG A 40 -1.47 4.22 8.17
N GLY A 41 -1.29 5.15 9.10
CA GLY A 41 -1.39 6.58 8.85
C GLY A 41 -0.31 7.08 7.89
N GLY A 42 -0.68 8.03 7.02
CA GLY A 42 0.25 8.76 6.18
C GLY A 42 -0.45 9.43 4.99
N ARG A 43 -0.23 10.74 4.83
CA ARG A 43 -0.85 11.51 3.75
C ARG A 43 -0.02 11.45 2.49
N VAL A 44 -0.65 11.10 1.37
CA VAL A 44 -0.07 11.30 0.04
C VAL A 44 -0.40 12.72 -0.41
N LYS A 45 0.62 13.58 -0.52
CA LYS A 45 0.43 14.99 -0.88
C LYS A 45 -0.22 15.18 -2.25
N ASP A 46 0.01 14.24 -3.17
CA ASP A 46 -0.49 14.30 -4.55
C ASP A 46 -1.99 14.03 -4.68
N LEU A 47 -2.59 13.33 -3.71
CA LEU A 47 -3.97 12.85 -3.81
C LEU A 47 -4.83 13.46 -2.70
N PRO A 48 -5.85 14.26 -3.04
CA PRO A 48 -6.81 14.74 -2.05
C PRO A 48 -7.60 13.55 -1.48
N GLY A 49 -7.87 13.55 -0.17
CA GLY A 49 -8.65 12.50 0.51
C GLY A 49 -7.87 11.23 0.89
N VAL A 50 -6.66 11.01 0.35
CA VAL A 50 -5.86 9.81 0.64
C VAL A 50 -4.89 10.08 1.80
N ARG A 51 -5.32 9.71 3.01
CA ARG A 51 -4.60 9.95 4.28
C ARG A 51 -4.01 8.69 4.91
N TYR A 52 -4.14 7.56 4.23
CA TYR A 52 -3.71 6.27 4.72
C TYR A 52 -2.87 5.53 3.68
N HIS A 53 -2.00 4.64 4.16
CA HIS A 53 -1.20 3.74 3.33
C HIS A 53 -1.46 2.30 3.73
N ILE A 54 -1.49 1.40 2.75
CA ILE A 54 -1.44 -0.02 3.00
C ILE A 54 0.00 -0.42 3.33
N VAL A 55 0.18 -1.14 4.43
CA VAL A 55 1.47 -1.76 4.81
C VAL A 55 1.69 -2.96 3.90
N ARG A 56 2.85 -3.07 3.27
CA ARG A 56 3.21 -4.19 2.40
C ARG A 56 3.89 -5.30 3.19
N GLY A 57 3.64 -6.55 2.81
CA GLY A 57 4.21 -7.72 3.48
C GLY A 57 3.50 -8.10 4.78
N ALA A 58 2.28 -7.61 4.98
CA ALA A 58 1.43 -7.89 6.13
C ALA A 58 0.04 -8.36 5.68
N LEU A 59 -0.52 -9.36 6.38
CA LEU A 59 -1.77 -10.02 5.98
C LEU A 59 -1.70 -10.49 4.52
N ASP A 60 -2.73 -10.23 3.71
CA ASP A 60 -2.79 -10.71 2.32
C ASP A 60 -1.95 -9.85 1.34
N THR A 61 -1.34 -8.76 1.83
CA THR A 61 -0.50 -7.90 0.99
C THR A 61 0.89 -8.50 0.84
N LEU A 62 1.21 -8.98 -0.37
CA LEU A 62 2.57 -9.41 -0.67
C LEU A 62 3.54 -8.22 -0.79
N GLY A 63 4.81 -8.51 -0.49
CA GLY A 63 5.90 -7.56 -0.68
C GLY A 63 6.08 -7.17 -2.16
N VAL A 64 6.93 -6.19 -2.42
CA VAL A 64 7.32 -5.85 -3.80
C VAL A 64 8.43 -6.80 -4.26
N ASP A 65 8.24 -7.42 -5.42
CA ASP A 65 9.20 -8.35 -6.00
C ASP A 65 10.51 -7.65 -6.41
N LYS A 66 11.62 -8.39 -6.37
CA LYS A 66 12.96 -7.97 -6.81
C LYS A 66 13.47 -6.65 -6.19
N ARG A 67 12.87 -6.19 -5.08
CA ARG A 67 13.29 -4.98 -4.37
C ARG A 67 14.57 -5.24 -3.58
N ALA A 68 15.70 -4.68 -4.02
CA ALA A 68 16.97 -4.77 -3.30
C ALA A 68 17.13 -3.69 -2.22
N GLN A 69 16.56 -2.50 -2.43
CA GLN A 69 16.71 -1.30 -1.58
C GLN A 69 15.41 -0.93 -0.86
N SER A 70 15.52 -0.38 0.36
CA SER A 70 14.38 0.03 1.21
C SER A 70 13.34 -1.07 1.46
N ARG A 71 13.82 -2.31 1.56
CA ARG A 71 13.01 -3.54 1.68
C ARG A 71 12.00 -3.53 2.83
N SER A 72 12.41 -2.97 3.99
CA SER A 72 11.58 -2.88 5.19
C SER A 72 10.29 -2.10 4.95
N LYS A 73 10.29 -1.11 4.05
CA LYS A 73 9.11 -0.30 3.72
C LYS A 73 8.12 -1.05 2.82
N TYR A 74 8.60 -1.99 2.01
CA TYR A 74 7.82 -2.66 0.96
C TYR A 74 7.62 -4.16 1.21
N GLY A 75 7.91 -4.64 2.43
CA GLY A 75 7.62 -6.03 2.82
C GLY A 75 8.50 -7.09 2.14
N THR A 76 9.62 -6.72 1.55
CA THR A 76 10.50 -7.65 0.83
C THR A 76 11.52 -8.26 1.79
N LYS A 77 11.66 -9.60 1.80
CA LYS A 77 12.66 -10.28 2.65
C LYS A 77 14.08 -10.05 2.12
N ARG A 78 15.07 -10.18 3.00
CA ARG A 78 16.49 -10.19 2.57
C ARG A 78 16.73 -11.47 1.75
N PRO A 79 17.24 -11.36 0.51
CA PRO A 79 17.60 -12.54 -0.26
C PRO A 79 18.71 -13.29 0.48
N LYS A 80 18.55 -14.59 0.61
CA LYS A 80 19.60 -15.50 1.05
C LYS A 80 20.50 -15.68 -0.19
N LYS A 81 21.69 -15.08 -0.15
CA LYS A 81 22.76 -15.45 -1.08
C LYS A 81 23.30 -16.80 -0.66
#